data_AF-A0AB38NGR4-F1
#
_entry.id   AF-A0AB38NGR4-F1
#
_cell.length_a   1.000
_cell.length_b   1.000
_cell.length_c   1.000
_cell.angle_alpha   90.00
_cell.angle_beta   90.00
_cell.angle_gamma   90.00
#
_symmetry.space_group_name_H-M   'P 1'
#
loop_
_entity.id
_entity.type
_entity.pdbx_description
1 polymer ?
#
loop_
_entity_poly.entity_id
_entity_poly.type
_entity_poly.pdbx_seq_one_letter_code
_entity_poly.pdbx_strand_id
1 'polypeptide(L)' 'MGKQEVKTRSGERVAVVAGLRTPFARQSTEFSQVPAVDLGKMVVSEMLARTDVDPALIEQVVFGQVVQMPEAPNIA' A
#
# COMPACT_ATOMS: atom_id res chain seq x y z
N MET A 1 0.08 2.20 -28.43
CA MET A 1 0.57 1.35 -27.32
C MET A 1 -0.09 -0.02 -27.45
N GLY A 2 0.67 -1.09 -27.65
CA GLY A 2 0.09 -2.44 -27.73
C GLY A 2 -0.41 -2.92 -26.36
N LYS A 3 -1.47 -3.73 -26.33
CA LYS A 3 -1.99 -4.33 -25.10
C LYS A 3 -0.98 -5.33 -24.55
N GLN A 4 -0.36 -5.05 -23.41
CA GLN A 4 0.48 -6.03 -22.71
C GLN A 4 -0.41 -7.06 -22.00
N GLU A 5 -0.17 -8.35 -22.26
CA GLU A 5 -0.77 -9.44 -21.49
C GLU A 5 0.08 -9.73 -20.24
N VAL A 6 -0.31 -9.16 -19.09
CA VAL A 6 0.35 -9.41 -17.81
C VAL A 6 -0.32 -10.61 -17.13
N LYS A 7 0.42 -11.71 -17.00
CA LYS A 7 -0.03 -12.97 -16.39
C LYS A 7 0.94 -13.46 -15.30
N THR A 8 0.44 -14.25 -14.35
CA THR A 8 1.25 -14.97 -13.36
C THR A 8 2.06 -16.10 -14.02
N ARG A 9 2.96 -16.75 -13.28
CA ARG A 9 3.69 -17.94 -13.76
C ARG A 9 2.76 -19.10 -14.15
N SER A 10 1.60 -19.21 -13.48
CA SER A 10 0.51 -20.16 -13.73
C SER A 10 -0.41 -19.74 -14.88
N GLY A 11 -0.24 -18.55 -15.46
CA GLY A 11 -1.04 -18.06 -16.59
C GLY A 11 -2.30 -17.28 -16.21
N GLU A 12 -2.51 -16.99 -14.93
CA GLU A 12 -3.66 -16.21 -14.45
C GLU A 12 -3.48 -14.73 -14.74
N ARG A 13 -4.58 -14.01 -15.01
CA ARG A 13 -4.55 -12.58 -15.32
C ARG A 13 -4.24 -11.75 -14.08
N VAL A 14 -3.27 -10.84 -14.18
CA VAL A 14 -2.99 -9.84 -13.13
C VAL A 14 -3.92 -8.64 -13.28
N ALA A 15 -4.43 -8.12 -12.17
CA ALA A 15 -5.33 -6.97 -12.14
C ALA A 15 -5.00 -6.02 -10.99
N VAL A 16 -5.14 -4.71 -11.24
CA VAL A 16 -5.24 -3.72 -10.15
C VAL A 16 -6.71 -3.63 -9.78
N VAL A 17 -7.05 -4.07 -8.57
CA VAL A 17 -8.45 -4.19 -8.11
C VAL A 17 -8.94 -2.94 -7.39
N ALA A 18 -8.04 -2.25 -6.69
CA ALA A 18 -8.35 -1.05 -5.92
C ALA A 18 -7.11 -0.18 -5.75
N GLY A 19 -7.32 1.08 -5.40
CA GLY A 19 -6.26 2.01 -5.03
C GLY A 19 -6.79 3.06 -4.08
N LEU A 20 -6.00 3.36 -3.05
CA LEU A 20 -6.26 4.42 -2.09
C LEU A 20 -4.93 5.10 -1.73
N ARG A 21 -5.01 6.36 -1.32
CA ARG A 21 -3.86 7.12 -0.82
C ARG A 21 -4.29 8.04 0.30
N THR A 22 -3.35 8.40 1.16
CA THR A 22 -3.50 9.55 2.05
C THR A 22 -3.50 10.86 1.24
N PRO A 23 -4.06 11.96 1.78
CA PRO A 23 -3.82 13.30 1.26
C PRO A 23 -2.32 13.63 1.24
N PHE A 24 -1.90 14.48 0.30
CA PHE A 24 -0.53 14.98 0.30
C PHE A 24 -0.49 16.28 1.12
N ALA A 25 0.40 16.32 2.11
CA ALA A 25 0.68 17.47 2.93
C ALA A 25 2.05 18.06 2.56
N ARG A 26 2.25 19.35 2.86
CA ARG A 26 3.59 19.94 2.76
C ARG A 26 4.49 19.32 3.84
N GLN A 27 5.80 19.37 3.61
CA GLN A 27 6.74 18.91 4.64
C GLN A 27 6.57 19.79 5.89
N SER A 28 6.63 19.15 7.06
CA SER A 28 6.53 19.82 8.37
C SER A 28 5.18 20.50 8.66
N THR A 29 4.08 20.02 8.07
CA THR A 29 2.71 20.52 8.34
C THR A 29 1.82 19.43 8.97
N GLU A 30 0.70 19.04 8.34
CA GLU A 30 -0.41 18.27 8.93
C GLU A 30 -0.01 16.88 9.44
N PHE A 31 0.97 16.25 8.80
CA PHE A 31 1.49 14.93 9.19
C PHE A 31 2.86 14.98 9.88
N SER A 32 3.30 16.17 10.34
CA SER A 32 4.63 16.34 10.93
C SER A 32 4.91 15.46 12.15
N GLN A 33 3.87 15.03 12.86
CA GLN A 33 3.96 14.17 14.05
C GLN A 33 3.48 12.74 13.80
N VAL A 34 3.19 12.36 12.54
CA VAL A 34 2.67 11.04 12.20
C VAL A 34 3.79 10.21 11.56
N PRO A 35 4.19 9.08 12.18
CA PRO A 35 5.12 8.14 11.58
C PRO A 35 4.65 7.65 10.21
N ALA A 36 5.59 7.41 9.29
CA ALA A 36 5.28 6.88 7.95
C ALA A 36 4.57 5.52 8.01
N VAL A 37 4.95 4.67 8.97
CA VAL A 37 4.29 3.38 9.22
C VAL A 37 2.82 3.54 9.60
N ASP A 38 2.48 4.58 10.35
CA ASP A 38 1.09 4.82 10.78
C ASP A 38 0.24 5.41 9.65
N LEU A 39 0.83 6.24 8.78
CA LEU A 39 0.19 6.63 7.51
C LEU A 39 -0.07 5.41 6.62
N GLY A 40 0.88 4.47 6.55
CA GLY A 40 0.75 3.20 5.84
C GLY A 40 -0.37 2.31 6.39
N LYS A 41 -0.40 2.09 7.71
CA LYS A 41 -1.48 1.34 8.38
C LYS A 41 -2.84 1.96 8.14
N MET A 42 -2.95 3.29 8.24
CA MET A 42 -4.20 4.02 8.06
C MET A 42 -4.76 3.79 6.66
N VAL A 43 -3.95 3.97 5.61
CA VAL A 43 -4.43 3.82 4.24
C VAL A 43 -4.75 2.38 3.88
N VAL A 44 -3.97 1.40 4.37
CA VAL A 44 -4.24 -0.02 4.13
C VAL A 44 -5.52 -0.45 4.84
N SER A 45 -5.71 -0.07 6.10
CA SER A 45 -6.92 -0.40 6.86
C SER A 45 -8.18 0.17 6.21
N GLU A 46 -8.13 1.43 5.79
CA GLU A 46 -9.24 2.08 5.11
C GLU A 46 -9.51 1.46 3.73
N MET A 47 -8.46 1.04 3.00
CA MET A 47 -8.63 0.35 1.72
C MET A 47 -9.36 -0.97 1.92
N LEU A 48 -8.94 -1.80 2.89
CA LEU A 48 -9.60 -3.07 3.20
C LEU A 48 -11.07 -2.88 3.58
N ALA A 49 -11.35 -1.87 4.41
CA ALA A 49 -12.71 -1.52 4.80
C ALA A 49 -13.60 -1.11 3.61
N ARG A 50 -13.02 -0.51 2.55
CA ARG A 50 -13.74 -0.09 1.34
C ARG A 50 -13.90 -1.18 0.29
N THR A 51 -12.97 -2.14 0.23
CA THR A 51 -12.87 -3.07 -0.91
C THR A 51 -13.59 -4.40 -0.71
N ASP A 52 -14.20 -4.65 0.46
CA ASP A 52 -14.86 -5.93 0.80
C ASP A 52 -13.99 -7.16 0.47
N VAL A 53 -12.67 -7.00 0.59
CA VAL A 53 -11.68 -8.05 0.37
C VAL A 53 -11.48 -8.76 1.69
N ASP A 54 -11.65 -10.08 1.72
CA ASP A 54 -11.28 -10.90 2.87
C ASP A 54 -9.76 -10.77 3.11
N PRO A 55 -9.32 -10.22 4.27
CA PRO A 55 -7.90 -10.07 4.57
C PRO A 55 -7.14 -11.39 4.56
N ALA A 56 -7.81 -12.54 4.79
CA ALA A 56 -7.17 -13.86 4.77
C ALA A 56 -6.69 -14.29 3.37
N LEU A 57 -7.19 -13.64 2.30
CA LEU A 57 -6.74 -13.88 0.92
C LEU A 57 -5.44 -13.14 0.57
N ILE A 58 -4.96 -12.24 1.43
CA ILE A 58 -3.75 -11.45 1.17
C ILE A 58 -2.52 -12.25 1.59
N GLU A 59 -1.78 -12.73 0.60
CA GLU A 59 -0.59 -13.56 0.83
C GLU A 59 0.70 -12.73 1.02
N GLN A 60 0.71 -11.49 0.54
CA GLN A 60 1.90 -10.65 0.57
C GLN A 60 1.55 -9.16 0.62
N VAL A 61 2.28 -8.42 1.46
CA VAL A 61 2.30 -6.95 1.47
C VAL A 61 3.67 -6.49 1.03
N VAL A 62 3.72 -5.54 0.09
CA VAL A 62 4.95 -4.87 -0.33
C VAL A 62 4.79 -3.38 -0.07
N PHE A 63 5.60 -2.84 0.82
CA PHE A 63 5.54 -1.44 1.20
C PHE A 63 6.89 -0.75 0.94
N GLY A 64 6.88 0.30 0.13
CA GLY A 64 8.08 1.06 -0.23
C GLY A 64 8.30 2.26 0.68
N GLN A 65 9.51 2.41 1.22
CA GLN A 65 9.93 3.56 2.01
C GLN A 65 11.38 3.94 1.68
N VAL A 66 11.63 5.23 1.45
CA VAL A 66 12.96 5.73 1.08
C VAL A 66 13.79 6.05 2.33
N VAL A 67 13.26 6.88 3.24
CA VAL A 67 13.91 7.22 4.51
C VAL A 67 13.44 6.22 5.57
N GLN A 68 14.35 5.37 6.02
CA GLN A 68 14.05 4.35 7.01
C GLN A 68 13.85 4.98 8.40
N MET A 69 12.81 4.54 9.11
CA MET A 69 12.60 4.88 10.51
C MET A 69 13.40 3.90 11.37
N PRO A 70 14.36 4.35 12.20
CA PRO A 70 15.17 3.46 13.03
C PRO A 70 14.33 2.60 13.99
N GLU A 71 13.21 3.14 14.49
CA GLU A 71 12.30 2.41 15.39
C GLU A 71 11.44 1.35 14.67
N ALA A 72 11.33 1.41 13.33
CA ALA A 72 10.57 0.47 12.52
C ALA A 72 11.38 0.07 11.27
N PRO A 73 12.44 -0.73 11.43
CA PRO A 73 13.36 -1.07 10.35
C PRO A 73 12.74 -2.00 9.29
N ASN A 74 11.68 -2.72 9.63
CA ASN A 74 10.88 -3.49 8.69
C ASN A 74 9.39 -3.15 8.85
N ILE A 75 8.82 -2.55 7.80
CA ILE A 75 7.42 -2.10 7.71
C ILE A 75 6.55 -3.07 6.90
N ALA A 76 7.14 -4.14 6.37
CA ALA A 76 6.49 -5.19 5.60
C ALA A 76 6.52 -6.52 6.37
#